data_AF-A0A923CQ87-F1
#
_entry.id   AF-A0A923CQ87-F1
#
_cell.length_a   1.000
_cell.length_b   1.000
_cell.length_c   1.000
_cell.angle_alpha   90.00
_cell.angle_beta   90.00
_cell.angle_gamma   90.00
#
_symmetry.space_group_name_H-M   'P 1'
#
loop_
_entity.id
_entity.type
_entity.pdbx_description
1 polymer ?
#
loop_
_entity_poly.entity_id
_entity_poly.type
_entity_poly.pdbx_seq_one_letter_code
_entity_poly.pdbx_strand_id
1 'polypeptide(L)' 'MTGGLNTIKLTIGEAIAAANGLDTPIDTNAKVVPLIVAGRMLLPLRFVTESLGATVGYNQATKTIATTYPAY' A
#
# COMPACT_ATOMS: atom_id res chain seq x y z
N MET A 1 10.44 23.35 -5.96
CA MET A 1 10.61 21.90 -6.16
C MET A 1 10.08 21.20 -4.91
N THR A 2 8.77 21.12 -4.72
CA THR A 2 8.20 20.64 -3.45
C THR A 2 8.11 19.12 -3.49
N GLY A 3 9.21 18.43 -3.15
CA GLY A 3 9.20 17.02 -2.79
C GLY A 3 8.48 16.86 -1.46
N GLY A 4 7.15 16.78 -1.49
CA GLY A 4 6.34 16.54 -0.29
C GLY A 4 6.54 15.12 0.23
N LEU A 5 6.55 14.96 1.55
CA LEU A 5 6.52 13.65 2.19
C LEU A 5 5.17 12.98 1.87
N ASN A 6 5.19 11.83 1.19
CA ASN A 6 3.99 11.00 1.01
C ASN A 6 3.53 10.49 2.39
N THR A 7 2.29 10.79 2.76
CA THR A 7 1.71 10.38 4.06
C THR A 7 0.57 9.40 3.83
N ILE A 8 0.56 8.30 4.58
CA ILE A 8 -0.47 7.26 4.49
C ILE A 8 -0.97 6.97 5.90
N LYS A 9 -2.29 7.03 6.09
CA LYS A 9 -2.96 6.62 7.32
C LYS A 9 -3.85 5.42 7.03
N LEU A 10 -3.53 4.29 7.65
CA LEU A 10 -4.29 3.05 7.59
C LEU A 10 -4.89 2.76 8.97
N THR A 11 -6.14 2.32 8.99
CA THR A 11 -6.86 1.91 10.20
C THR A 11 -7.15 0.41 10.13
N ILE A 12 -7.00 -0.31 11.24
CA ILE A 12 -7.27 -1.74 11.31
C ILE A 12 -8.75 -2.00 10.99
N GLY A 13 -9.01 -2.97 10.09
CA GLY A 13 -10.35 -3.38 9.70
C GLY A 13 -11.03 -2.51 8.64
N GLU A 14 -10.43 -1.37 8.27
CA GLU A 14 -11.00 -0.43 7.31
C GLU A 14 -10.51 -0.70 5.89
N ALA A 15 -11.42 -0.62 4.92
CA ALA A 15 -11.11 -0.76 3.49
C ALA A 15 -10.71 0.56 2.81
N ILE A 16 -10.88 1.69 3.52
CA ILE A 16 -10.51 3.03 3.09
C ILE A 16 -9.34 3.52 3.94
N ALA A 17 -8.33 4.08 3.28
CA ALA A 17 -7.18 4.71 3.91
C ALA A 17 -7.12 6.19 3.51
N ALA A 18 -6.44 7.02 4.28
CA ALA A 18 -6.15 8.40 3.86
C ALA A 18 -4.74 8.47 3.27
N ALA A 19 -4.65 8.67 1.95
CA ALA A 19 -3.39 8.89 1.25
C ALA A 19 -3.25 10.39 0.94
N ASN A 20 -2.22 11.03 1.49
CA ASN A 20 -2.01 12.48 1.40
C ASN A 20 -3.25 13.30 1.83
N GLY A 21 -3.99 12.80 2.82
CA GLY A 21 -5.21 13.41 3.35
C GLY A 21 -6.49 13.13 2.54
N LEU A 22 -6.41 12.33 1.47
CA LEU A 22 -7.55 11.95 0.64
C LEU A 22 -8.00 10.53 0.94
N ASP A 23 -9.30 10.35 1.14
CA ASP A 23 -9.93 9.04 1.31
C ASP A 23 -9.77 8.23 0.01
N THR A 24 -9.05 7.12 0.12
CA THR A 24 -8.64 6.28 -0.99
C THR A 24 -8.96 4.82 -0.68
N PRO A 25 -9.69 4.10 -1.56
CA PRO A 25 -9.88 2.66 -1.44
C PRO A 25 -8.53 1.94 -1.45
N ILE A 26 -8.34 1.01 -0.52
CA ILE A 26 -7.09 0.24 -0.39
C ILE A 26 -6.90 -0.74 -1.56
N ASP A 27 -7.99 -1.38 -1.97
CA ASP A 27 -8.04 -2.32 -3.08
C ASP A 27 -9.44 -2.27 -3.71
N THR A 28 -9.57 -2.80 -4.92
CA THR A 28 -10.87 -3.06 -5.56
C THR A 28 -11.75 -4.03 -4.76
N ASN A 29 -11.15 -4.91 -3.97
CA ASN A 29 -11.83 -5.81 -3.06
C ASN A 29 -11.86 -5.24 -1.64
N ALA A 30 -13.04 -4.82 -1.17
CA ALA A 30 -13.24 -4.25 0.16
C ALA A 30 -12.92 -5.20 1.34
N LYS A 31 -12.65 -6.49 1.08
CA LYS A 31 -12.17 -7.42 2.12
C LYS A 31 -10.66 -7.29 2.39
N VAL A 32 -9.91 -6.61 1.52
CA VAL A 32 -8.49 -6.35 1.71
C VAL A 32 -8.36 -5.16 2.66
N VAL A 33 -8.09 -5.47 3.93
CA VAL A 33 -8.01 -4.48 5.01
C VAL A 33 -6.75 -4.72 5.84
N PRO A 34 -6.20 -3.69 6.52
CA PRO A 34 -5.17 -3.87 7.53
C PRO A 34 -5.69 -4.73 8.68
N LEU A 35 -4.94 -5.72 9.12
CA LEU A 35 -5.40 -6.66 10.14
C LEU A 35 -4.26 -7.16 11.01
N ILE A 36 -4.57 -7.60 12.23
CA ILE A 36 -3.57 -8.17 13.15
C ILE A 36 -3.55 -9.69 13.03
N VAL A 37 -2.38 -10.26 12.74
CA VAL A 37 -2.11 -11.71 12.83
C VAL A 37 -0.93 -11.94 13.74
N ALA A 38 -1.10 -12.82 14.73
CA ALA A 38 -0.03 -13.20 15.67
C ALA A 38 0.71 -11.98 16.28
N GLY A 39 -0.05 -10.95 16.68
CA GLY A 39 0.49 -9.72 17.28
C GLY A 39 1.17 -8.75 16.30
N ARG A 40 1.11 -9.01 14.99
CA ARG A 40 1.66 -8.11 13.96
C ARG A 40 0.56 -7.54 13.09
N MET A 41 0.63 -6.25 12.79
CA MET A 41 -0.23 -5.63 11.79
C MET A 41 0.28 -6.00 10.39
N LEU A 42 -0.57 -6.65 9.61
CA LEU A 42 -0.35 -6.90 8.19
C LEU A 42 -0.99 -5.78 7.39
N LEU A 43 -0.24 -5.27 6.41
CA LEU A 43 -0.68 -4.21 5.52
C LEU A 43 -0.75 -4.70 4.07
N PRO A 44 -1.71 -4.23 3.28
CA PRO A 44 -1.76 -4.48 1.85
C PRO A 44 -0.54 -3.87 1.15
N LEU A 45 0.41 -4.72 0.76
CA LEU A 45 1.72 -4.31 0.23
C LEU A 45 1.60 -3.34 -0.94
N ARG A 46 0.80 -3.68 -1.95
CA ARG A 46 0.67 -2.89 -3.18
C ARG A 46 0.22 -1.47 -2.88
N PHE A 47 -0.85 -1.32 -2.10
CA PHE A 47 -1.38 -0.02 -1.72
C PHE A 47 -0.33 0.86 -1.05
N VAL A 48 0.40 0.30 -0.06
CA VAL A 48 1.44 1.04 0.67
C VAL A 48 2.58 1.43 -0.26
N THR A 49 3.10 0.49 -1.05
CA THR A 49 4.26 0.73 -1.93
C THR A 49 3.95 1.73 -3.03
N GLU A 50 2.77 1.64 -3.66
CA GLU A 50 2.35 2.56 -4.72
C GLU A 50 2.04 3.96 -4.19
N SER A 51 1.41 4.05 -3.01
CA SER A 51 1.17 5.33 -2.34
C SER A 51 2.46 6.04 -1.92
N LEU A 52 3.56 5.30 -1.74
CA LEU A 52 4.90 5.86 -1.48
C LEU A 52 5.64 6.25 -2.76
N GLY A 53 5.11 5.95 -3.95
CA GLY A 53 5.68 6.33 -5.24
C GLY A 53 6.50 5.24 -5.93
N ALA A 54 6.50 4.00 -5.42
CA ALA A 54 7.04 2.85 -6.13
C ALA A 54 5.98 2.16 -7.00
N THR A 55 6.40 1.24 -7.85
CA THR A 55 5.53 0.36 -8.62
C THR A 55 5.70 -1.08 -8.15
N VAL A 56 4.63 -1.88 -8.21
CA VAL A 56 4.65 -3.28 -7.79
C VAL A 56 4.34 -4.20 -8.96
N GLY A 57 5.31 -5.02 -9.33
CA GLY A 57 5.17 -6.11 -10.29
C GLY A 57 5.06 -7.47 -9.58
N TYR A 58 4.24 -8.36 -10.13
CA TYR A 58 4.17 -9.76 -9.68
C TYR A 58 4.56 -10.69 -10.82
N ASN A 59 5.58 -11.51 -10.59
CA ASN A 59 5.95 -12.61 -11.47
C ASN A 59 5.26 -13.88 -10.99
N GLN A 60 4.26 -14.35 -11.76
CA GLN A 60 3.47 -15.52 -11.41
C GLN A 60 4.27 -16.82 -11.46
N ALA A 61 5.21 -16.96 -12.40
CA ALA A 61 5.99 -18.18 -12.58
C ALA A 61 6.93 -18.45 -11.40
N THR A 62 7.58 -17.41 -10.91
CA THR A 62 8.53 -17.50 -9.79
C THR A 62 7.90 -17.13 -8.43
N LYS A 63 6.62 -16.73 -8.42
CA LYS A 63 5.91 -16.18 -7.26
C LYS A 63 6.69 -15.04 -6.59
N THR A 64 7.33 -14.19 -7.40
CA THR A 64 8.21 -13.11 -6.92
C THR A 64 7.51 -11.77 -7.05
N ILE A 65 7.67 -10.92 -6.04
CA ILE A 65 7.23 -9.52 -6.07
C ILE A 65 8.46 -8.65 -6.37
N ALA A 66 8.35 -7.80 -7.38
CA ALA A 66 9.37 -6.81 -7.73
C ALA A 66 8.83 -5.42 -7.44
N THR A 67 9.58 -4.63 -6.67
CA THR A 67 9.23 -3.23 -6.37
C THR A 67 10.23 -2.31 -7.03
N THR A 68 9.76 -1.43 -7.90
CA THR A 68 10.64 -0.46 -8.58
C THR A 68 10.29 0.92 -8.11
N TYR A 69 11.24 1.58 -7.46
CA TYR A 69 11.16 3.00 -7.17
C TYR A 69 11.76 3.77 -8.36
N PRO A 70 11.04 4.72 -8.97
CA PRO A 70 11.61 5.50 -10.07
C PRO A 70 12.83 6.27 -9.56
N ALA A 71 13.98 6.09 -10.22
CA ALA A 71 15.17 6.87 -9.94
C ALA A 71 14.89 8.35 -10.28
N TYR A 72 15.33 9.25 -9.41
CA TYR A 72 15.23 10.70 -9.59
C TYR A 72 16.07 11.19 -10.77
#